data_AF-A0A3M4A5Q5-F1
#
_entry.id   AF-A0A3M4A5Q5-F1
#
_cell.length_a   1.000
_cell.length_b   1.000
_cell.length_c   1.000
_cell.angle_alpha   90.00
_cell.angle_beta   90.00
_cell.angle_gamma   90.00
#
_symmetry.space_group_name_H-M   'P 1'
#
loop_
_entity.id
_entity.type
_entity.pdbx_description
1 polymer ?
#
loop_
_entity_poly.entity_id
_entity_poly.type
_entity_poly.pdbx_seq_one_letter_code
_entity_poly.pdbx_strand_id
1 'polypeptide(L)'
;MMRGDLVTVAMQGDFGKPRPALVIQANQFSEHTSVTVLPVTSTLVAAPLLRITVQPTAENGLQKPSQVMLDKTMTLKREKIGPTFGHIGVDSMVEWERCLAVFLGIAN
;
A
#
# COMPACT_ATOMS: atom_id res chain seq x y z
N MET A 1 1.30 13.33 2.01
CA MET A 1 1.13 11.92 1.60
C MET A 1 -0.02 11.90 0.64
N MET A 2 0.20 11.36 -0.54
CA MET A 2 -0.78 11.26 -1.61
C MET A 2 -1.09 9.80 -1.87
N ARG A 3 -2.24 9.56 -2.46
CA ARG A 3 -2.61 8.25 -3.00
C ARG A 3 -1.55 7.77 -3.98
N GLY A 4 -1.12 6.53 -3.85
CA GLY A 4 -0.01 5.95 -4.63
C GLY A 4 1.35 6.03 -3.93
N ASP A 5 1.49 6.83 -2.87
CA ASP A 5 2.74 6.90 -2.10
C ASP A 5 3.03 5.57 -1.41
N LEU A 6 4.31 5.17 -1.45
CA LEU A 6 4.86 4.10 -0.64
C LEU A 6 5.56 4.68 0.59
N VAL A 7 5.16 4.19 1.75
CA VAL A 7 5.52 4.72 3.07
C VAL A 7 5.90 3.58 3.99
N THR A 8 6.55 3.89 5.10
CA THR A 8 6.79 2.90 6.15
C THR A 8 5.77 3.05 7.27
N VAL A 9 5.26 1.94 7.81
CA VAL A 9 4.33 1.93 8.94
C VAL A 9 4.92 1.17 10.12
N ALA A 10 4.74 1.72 11.31
CA ALA A 10 5.07 1.06 12.57
C ALA A 10 3.78 0.55 13.23
N MET A 11 3.60 -0.77 13.25
CA MET A 11 2.49 -1.39 13.99
C MET A 11 2.91 -1.59 15.45
N GLN A 12 2.00 -1.33 16.42
CA GLN A 12 2.27 -1.60 17.83
C GLN A 12 2.33 -3.13 18.09
N GLY A 13 3.37 -3.60 18.78
CA GLY A 13 3.62 -5.01 19.10
C GLY A 13 5.05 -5.47 18.77
N ASP A 14 5.37 -6.71 19.11
CA ASP A 14 6.70 -7.38 19.14
C ASP A 14 7.45 -7.51 17.79
N PHE A 15 7.08 -6.73 16.79
CA PHE A 15 7.64 -6.83 15.44
C PHE A 15 8.47 -5.59 15.10
N GLY A 16 9.77 -5.74 15.30
CA GLY A 16 10.80 -4.83 14.83
C GLY A 16 10.76 -4.60 13.32
N LYS A 17 11.27 -3.42 12.96
CA LYS A 17 11.42 -2.82 11.62
C LYS A 17 10.10 -2.26 11.02
N PRO A 18 10.09 -0.96 10.70
CA PRO A 18 9.02 -0.36 9.91
C PRO A 18 8.78 -1.14 8.61
N ARG A 19 7.52 -1.35 8.25
CA ARG A 19 7.13 -2.15 7.07
C ARG A 19 6.61 -1.25 5.95
N PRO A 20 6.92 -1.55 4.68
CA PRO A 20 6.34 -0.83 3.55
C PRO A 20 4.81 -0.96 3.49
N ALA A 21 4.14 0.11 3.09
CA ALA A 21 2.71 0.16 2.84
C ALA A 21 2.41 1.17 1.72
N LEU A 22 1.33 0.92 0.97
CA LEU A 22 0.81 1.76 -0.10
C LEU A 22 -0.34 2.61 0.43
N VAL A 23 -0.28 3.92 0.22
CA VAL A 23 -1.37 4.85 0.54
C VAL A 23 -2.47 4.72 -0.51
N ILE A 24 -3.68 4.36 -0.06
CA ILE A 24 -4.85 4.21 -0.94
C ILE A 24 -5.93 5.27 -0.73
N GLN A 25 -5.83 6.03 0.36
CA GLN A 25 -6.76 7.12 0.70
C GLN A 25 -6.81 8.17 -0.42
N ALA A 26 -8.01 8.59 -0.81
CA ALA A 26 -8.18 9.61 -1.83
C ALA A 26 -7.54 10.95 -1.39
N ASN A 27 -6.91 11.64 -2.35
CA ASN A 27 -6.15 12.88 -2.09
C ASN A 27 -6.99 13.98 -1.43
N GLN A 28 -8.30 14.04 -1.72
CA GLN A 28 -9.22 15.00 -1.08
C GLN A 28 -9.29 14.86 0.45
N PHE A 29 -8.86 13.72 1.00
CA PHE A 29 -8.81 13.44 2.43
C PHE A 29 -7.37 13.45 2.98
N SER A 30 -6.38 14.03 2.28
CA SER A 30 -4.96 14.00 2.69
C SER A 30 -4.68 14.64 4.04
N GLU A 31 -5.51 15.62 4.44
CA GLU A 31 -5.38 16.38 5.69
C GLU A 31 -6.05 15.69 6.88
N HIS A 32 -6.67 14.53 6.68
CA HIS A 32 -7.27 13.77 7.77
C HIS A 32 -6.19 13.26 8.75
N THR A 33 -6.53 13.15 10.04
CA THR A 33 -5.59 12.74 11.10
C THR A 33 -5.13 11.28 10.99
N SER A 34 -5.79 10.51 10.12
CA SER A 34 -5.50 9.12 9.81
C SER A 34 -5.35 8.92 8.31
N VAL A 35 -4.60 7.88 7.94
CA VAL A 35 -4.37 7.49 6.54
C VAL A 35 -4.70 6.01 6.37
N THR A 36 -5.49 5.71 5.35
CA THR A 36 -5.77 4.34 4.92
C THR A 36 -4.68 3.82 3.97
N VAL A 37 -4.13 2.64 4.30
CA VAL A 37 -3.01 2.02 3.59
C VAL A 37 -3.22 0.51 3.37
N LEU A 38 -2.50 -0.04 2.41
CA LEU A 38 -2.35 -1.48 2.17
C LEU A 38 -0.91 -1.91 2.48
N PRO A 39 -0.69 -2.94 3.31
CA PRO A 39 0.66 -3.47 3.55
C PRO A 39 1.31 -4.01 2.28
N VAL A 40 2.63 -3.89 2.22
CA VAL A 40 3.47 -4.44 1.15
C VAL A 40 4.46 -5.43 1.73
N THR A 41 4.59 -6.59 1.08
CA THR A 41 5.48 -7.67 1.51
C THR A 41 6.34 -8.19 0.37
N SER A 42 7.59 -8.54 0.65
CA SER A 42 8.43 -9.27 -0.31
C SER A 42 8.21 -10.79 -0.28
N THR A 43 7.36 -11.28 0.62
CA THR A 43 6.95 -12.69 0.64
C THR A 43 5.86 -12.90 -0.40
N LEU A 44 6.22 -13.53 -1.52
CA LEU A 44 5.32 -13.72 -2.64
C LEU A 44 4.38 -14.92 -2.41
N VAL A 45 3.09 -14.72 -2.67
CA VAL A 45 2.05 -15.74 -2.56
C VAL A 45 1.22 -15.74 -3.83
N ALA A 46 0.84 -16.93 -4.31
CA ALA A 46 -0.02 -17.13 -5.48
C ALA A 46 -1.50 -16.89 -5.13
N ALA A 47 -1.91 -15.62 -5.06
CA ALA A 47 -3.30 -15.21 -4.90
C ALA A 47 -3.60 -13.99 -5.78
N PRO A 48 -3.87 -14.18 -7.10
CA PRO A 48 -3.86 -13.11 -8.10
C PRO A 48 -4.77 -11.91 -7.80
N LEU A 49 -5.92 -12.12 -7.15
CA LEU A 49 -6.85 -11.05 -6.79
C LEU A 49 -6.50 -10.32 -5.48
N LEU A 50 -5.62 -10.89 -4.65
CA LEU A 50 -5.32 -10.37 -3.30
C LEU A 50 -3.87 -9.90 -3.17
N ARG A 51 -3.02 -10.23 -4.14
CA ARG A 51 -1.57 -10.09 -4.08
C ARG A 51 -1.06 -9.50 -5.39
N ILE A 52 -1.21 -8.19 -5.55
CA ILE A 52 -0.78 -7.47 -6.75
C ILE A 52 0.73 -7.28 -6.70
N THR A 53 1.43 -7.77 -7.72
CA THR A 53 2.89 -7.76 -7.75
C THR A 53 3.40 -6.42 -8.27
N VAL A 54 4.33 -5.83 -7.54
CA VAL A 54 5.03 -4.59 -7.88
C VAL A 54 6.50 -4.89 -8.04
N GLN A 55 7.04 -4.61 -9.23
CA GLN A 55 8.48 -4.74 -9.50
C GLN A 55 9.25 -3.55 -8.91
N PRO A 56 10.48 -3.76 -8.43
CA PRO A 56 11.30 -2.67 -7.91
C PRO A 56 11.68 -1.68 -9.01
N THR A 57 11.56 -0.39 -8.73
CA THR A 57 11.97 0.70 -9.61
C THR A 57 12.63 1.81 -8.80
N ALA A 58 13.36 2.71 -9.48
CA ALA A 58 13.91 3.89 -8.82
C ALA A 58 12.83 4.81 -8.24
N GLU A 59 11.65 4.88 -8.88
CA GLU A 59 10.52 5.71 -8.46
C GLU A 59 9.82 5.16 -7.20
N ASN A 60 9.63 3.84 -7.14
CA ASN A 60 8.90 3.21 -6.03
C ASN A 60 9.80 2.86 -4.84
N GLY A 61 11.14 2.89 -5.02
CA GLY A 61 12.11 2.67 -3.95
C GLY A 61 12.16 1.25 -3.37
N LEU A 62 11.37 0.31 -3.92
CA LEU A 62 11.40 -1.10 -3.51
C LEU A 62 12.72 -1.74 -3.97
N GLN A 63 13.25 -2.65 -3.15
CA GLN A 63 14.52 -3.33 -3.42
C GLN A 63 14.35 -4.73 -4.00
N LYS A 64 13.14 -5.28 -3.92
CA LYS A 64 12.79 -6.64 -4.35
C LYS A 64 11.37 -6.65 -4.90
N PRO A 65 11.03 -7.60 -5.78
CA PRO A 65 9.65 -7.87 -6.13
C PRO A 65 8.81 -8.01 -4.86
N SER A 66 7.71 -7.28 -4.79
CA SER A 66 6.87 -7.19 -3.61
C SER A 66 5.40 -7.28 -4.01
N GLN A 67 4.53 -7.60 -3.05
CA GLN A 67 3.09 -7.68 -3.26
C GLN A 67 2.35 -6.71 -2.35
N VAL A 68 1.42 -5.96 -2.94
CA VAL A 68 0.41 -5.19 -2.21
C VAL A 68 -0.67 -6.17 -1.72
N MET A 69 -0.99 -6.08 -0.42
CA MET A 69 -1.91 -7.02 0.23
C MET A 69 -3.33 -6.44 0.33
N LEU A 70 -4.16 -6.66 -0.69
CA LEU A 70 -5.49 -6.04 -0.82
C LEU A 70 -6.48 -6.41 0.31
N ASP A 71 -6.38 -7.63 0.83
CA ASP A 71 -7.18 -8.16 1.95
C ASP A 71 -6.81 -7.56 3.31
N LYS A 72 -5.76 -6.74 3.40
CA LYS A 72 -5.21 -6.23 4.67
C LYS A 72 -5.29 -4.71 4.78
N THR A 73 -6.34 -4.10 4.22
CA THR A 73 -6.60 -2.67 4.38
C THR A 73 -6.62 -2.26 5.85
N MET A 74 -5.85 -1.22 6.18
CA MET A 74 -5.78 -0.69 7.54
C MET A 74 -5.78 0.83 7.51
N THR A 75 -6.25 1.44 8.60
CA THR A 75 -6.22 2.90 8.80
C THR A 75 -5.42 3.19 10.06
N LEU A 76 -4.40 4.02 9.92
CA LEU A 76 -3.46 4.35 10.99
C LEU A 76 -3.43 5.85 11.24
N LYS A 77 -3.16 6.25 12.49
CA LYS A 77 -2.86 7.66 12.78
C LYS A 77 -1.62 8.09 12.02
N ARG A 78 -1.62 9.33 11.50
CA ARG A 78 -0.51 9.85 10.68
C ARG A 78 0.84 9.81 11.39
N GLU A 79 0.86 9.97 12.71
CA GLU A 79 2.07 9.86 13.56
C GLU A 79 2.72 8.46 13.55
N LYS A 80 1.99 7.42 13.13
CA LYS A 80 2.50 6.04 13.01
C LYS A 80 3.06 5.73 11.63
N ILE A 81 3.05 6.71 10.73
CA ILE A 81 3.47 6.55 9.35
C ILE A 81 4.71 7.39 9.12
N GLY A 82 5.75 6.73 8.63
CA GLY A 82 7.01 7.34 8.25
C GLY A 82 6.89 8.15 6.95
N PRO A 83 7.99 8.78 6.53
CA PRO A 83 8.01 9.55 5.29
C PRO A 83 7.70 8.66 4.07
N THR A 84 7.17 9.30 3.02
CA THR A 84 7.09 8.70 1.69
C THR A 84 8.51 8.42 1.19
N PHE A 85 8.75 7.19 0.74
CA PHE A 85 10.05 6.77 0.18
C PHE A 85 9.98 6.48 -1.32
N GLY A 86 8.78 6.42 -1.89
CA GLY A 86 8.58 6.21 -3.31
C GLY A 86 7.11 6.34 -3.71
N HIS A 87 6.84 6.15 -4.98
CA HIS A 87 5.49 6.19 -5.55
C HIS A 87 5.28 4.99 -6.47
N ILE A 88 4.07 4.42 -6.47
CA ILE A 88 3.76 3.29 -7.34
C ILE A 88 3.46 3.79 -8.77
N GLY A 89 3.95 3.09 -9.78
CA GLY A 89 3.75 3.46 -11.17
C GLY A 89 2.28 3.38 -11.62
N VAL A 90 1.94 4.13 -12.68
CA VAL A 90 0.58 4.29 -13.20
C VAL A 90 -0.09 2.96 -13.58
N ASP A 91 0.64 2.04 -14.22
CA ASP A 91 0.05 0.76 -14.63
C ASP A 91 -0.35 -0.09 -13.43
N SER A 92 0.52 -0.14 -12.41
CA SER A 92 0.23 -0.81 -11.16
C SER A 92 -0.91 -0.12 -10.39
N MET A 93 -1.08 1.20 -10.53
CA MET A 93 -2.22 1.92 -9.95
C MET A 93 -3.56 1.38 -10.43
N VAL A 94 -3.69 1.22 -11.74
CA VAL A 94 -4.93 0.74 -12.37
C VAL A 94 -5.25 -0.70 -11.94
N GLU A 95 -4.24 -1.55 -11.83
CA GLU A 95 -4.42 -2.95 -11.45
C GLU A 95 -4.93 -3.10 -10.00
N TRP A 96 -4.29 -2.45 -9.02
CA TRP A 96 -4.73 -2.57 -7.63
C TRP A 96 -6.10 -1.94 -7.41
N GLU A 97 -6.43 -0.85 -8.10
CA GLU A 97 -7.75 -0.21 -8.05
C GLU A 97 -8.87 -1.16 -8.44
N ARG A 98 -8.71 -1.82 -9.58
CA ARG A 98 -9.69 -2.79 -10.09
C ARG A 98 -9.84 -3.95 -9.13
N CYS A 99 -8.73 -4.53 -8.69
CA CYS A 99 -8.77 -5.65 -7.75
C CYS A 99 -9.35 -5.24 -6.39
N LEU A 100 -9.07 -4.03 -5.90
CA LEU A 100 -9.67 -3.52 -4.66
C LEU A 100 -11.18 -3.33 -4.81
N ALA A 101 -11.64 -2.76 -5.92
CA ALA A 101 -13.06 -2.56 -6.17
C ALA A 101 -13.83 -3.89 -6.26
N VAL A 102 -13.23 -4.91 -6.90
CA VAL A 102 -13.77 -6.28 -6.91
C VAL A 102 -13.77 -6.89 -5.51
N PHE A 103 -12.66 -6.77 -4.76
CA PHE A 103 -12.56 -7.31 -3.41
C PHE A 103 -13.60 -6.72 -2.45
N LEU A 104 -13.90 -5.42 -2.59
CA LEU A 104 -14.90 -4.72 -1.78
C LEU A 104 -16.33 -4.87 -2.32
N GLY A 105 -16.54 -5.50 -3.47
CA GLY A 105 -17.87 -5.69 -4.08
C GLY A 105 -18.53 -4.41 -4.59
N ILE A 106 -17.74 -3.39 -4.96
CA ILE A 106 -18.23 -2.07 -5.41
C ILE A 106 -18.11 -1.85 -6.93
N ALA A 107 -17.42 -2.73 -7.63
CA ALA A 107 -17.44 -2.81 -9.09
C ALA A 107 -18.23 -4.06 -9.49
N ASN A 108 -19.48 -3.87 -9.91
CA ASN A 108 -20.37 -4.89 -10.50
C ASN A 108 -20.80 -4.44 -11.89
#